data_AF-A0A8S3HH52-F1
#
_entry.id   AF-A0A8S3HH52-F1
#
_cell.length_a   1.000
_cell.length_b   1.000
_cell.length_c   1.000
_cell.angle_alpha   90.00
_cell.angle_beta   90.00
_cell.angle_gamma   90.00
#
_symmetry.space_group_name_H-M   'P 1'
#
loop_
_entity.id
_entity.type
_entity.pdbx_description
1 polymer ?
#
loop_
_entity_poly.entity_id
_entity_poly.type
_entity_poly.pdbx_seq_one_letter_code
_entity_poly.pdbx_strand_id
1 'polypeptide(L)'
;VQCPICNEKQVIEKGADGDLDADFKKMIKSGELRECPTCRHLTLKEKGVCNVIECAKCGVWWNWRTREQGHSGSDLKQRARMSGTLWEPGELRYQQELEARNPKEFQALLERNGIKYDPNYIRGGWGNQ
;
A
#
# COMPACT_ATOMS: atom_id res chain seq x y z
N VAL A 1 5.84 3.25 32.67
CA VAL A 1 6.54 1.95 32.54
C VAL A 1 8.03 2.21 32.74
N GLN A 2 8.76 1.32 33.43
CA GLN A 2 10.19 1.54 33.69
C GLN A 2 11.02 0.83 32.61
N CYS A 3 11.95 1.55 31.97
CA CYS A 3 12.79 0.96 30.93
C CYS A 3 13.80 -0.01 31.58
N PRO A 4 13.87 -1.29 31.16
CA PRO A 4 14.79 -2.25 31.77
C PRO A 4 16.27 -2.00 31.42
N ILE A 5 16.57 -1.10 30.48
CA ILE A 5 17.93 -0.80 30.01
C ILE A 5 18.51 0.43 30.71
N CYS A 6 17.75 1.53 30.79
CA CYS A 6 18.22 2.76 31.42
C CYS A 6 17.63 3.03 32.81
N ASN A 7 16.73 2.17 33.30
CA ASN A 7 16.01 2.30 34.57
C ASN A 7 15.18 3.59 34.74
N GLU A 8 15.09 4.42 33.70
CA GLU A 8 14.30 5.63 33.70
C GLU A 8 12.81 5.32 33.72
N LYS A 9 12.09 6.13 34.49
CA LYS A 9 10.66 5.99 34.71
C LYS A 9 9.94 6.71 33.58
N GLN A 10 9.51 5.96 32.56
CA GLN A 10 8.76 6.55 31.46
C GLN A 10 7.33 6.83 31.89
N VAL A 11 6.96 8.10 31.75
CA VAL A 11 5.57 8.55 31.86
C VAL A 11 4.92 8.21 30.52
N ILE A 12 4.16 7.11 30.50
CA ILE A 12 3.31 6.79 29.35
C ILE A 12 1.96 7.45 29.64
N GLU A 13 1.79 8.66 29.14
CA GLU A 13 0.46 9.25 29.04
C GLU A 13 -0.26 8.52 27.91
N LYS A 14 -1.31 7.76 28.24
CA LYS A 14 -2.30 7.38 27.23
C LYS A 14 -2.99 8.68 26.84
N GLY A 15 -2.53 9.28 25.74
CA GLY A 15 -3.22 10.42 25.14
C GLY A 15 -4.70 10.07 25.01
N ALA A 16 -5.55 10.94 25.56
CA ALA A 16 -6.98 10.87 25.36
C ALA A 16 -7.26 10.74 23.86
N ASP A 17 -8.25 9.92 23.52
CA ASP A 17 -8.51 9.42 22.17
C ASP A 17 -8.25 10.44 21.04
N GLY A 18 -7.46 10.03 20.04
CA GLY A 18 -7.82 10.32 18.64
C GLY A 18 -7.03 11.37 17.86
N ASP A 19 -6.05 12.07 18.44
CA ASP A 19 -5.18 12.92 17.62
C ASP A 19 -3.99 12.11 17.09
N LEU A 20 -4.21 11.49 15.93
CA LEU A 20 -3.11 11.05 15.06
C LEU A 20 -2.10 12.20 14.98
N ASP A 21 -0.84 11.88 15.28
CA ASP A 21 0.27 12.84 15.24
C ASP A 21 0.22 13.65 13.93
N ALA A 22 0.66 14.90 13.97
CA ALA A 22 0.60 15.80 12.82
C ALA A 22 1.25 15.18 11.58
N ASP A 23 2.27 14.34 11.78
CA ASP A 23 2.96 13.61 10.73
C ASP A 23 2.11 12.45 10.15
N PHE A 24 1.35 11.72 10.96
CA PHE A 24 0.38 10.74 10.45
C PHE A 24 -0.73 11.41 9.62
N LYS A 25 -1.22 12.57 10.06
CA LYS A 25 -2.20 13.35 9.30
C LYS A 25 -1.63 13.83 7.96
N LYS A 26 -0.34 14.19 7.91
CA LYS A 26 0.34 14.53 6.64
C LYS A 26 0.44 13.32 5.73
N MET A 27 0.80 12.15 6.24
CA MET A 27 0.91 10.92 5.44
C MET A 27 -0.44 10.43 4.89
N ILE A 28 -1.53 10.65 5.63
CA ILE A 28 -2.89 10.38 5.14
C ILE A 28 -3.26 11.37 4.03
N LYS A 29 -2.92 12.66 4.19
CA LYS A 29 -3.17 13.70 3.17
C LYS A 29 -2.31 13.52 1.91
N SER A 30 -1.04 13.15 2.05
CA SER A 30 -0.13 12.83 0.94
C SER A 30 -0.55 11.56 0.22
N GLY A 31 -1.25 10.68 0.94
CA GLY A 31 -1.77 9.42 0.42
C GLY A 31 -0.82 8.24 0.53
N GLU A 32 0.26 8.41 1.29
CA GLU A 32 1.18 7.35 1.69
C GLU A 32 0.50 6.39 2.67
N LEU A 33 -0.46 6.86 3.46
CA LEU A 33 -1.30 6.02 4.31
C LEU A 33 -2.75 6.02 3.83
N ARG A 34 -3.34 4.82 3.79
CA ARG A 34 -4.73 4.58 3.43
C ARG A 34 -5.44 3.83 4.54
N GLU A 35 -6.59 4.33 4.95
CA GLU A 35 -7.45 3.65 5.90
C GLU A 35 -8.24 2.53 5.21
N CYS A 36 -8.21 1.34 5.82
CA CYS A 36 -9.10 0.25 5.48
C CYS A 36 -10.56 0.69 5.66
N PRO A 37 -11.44 0.49 4.65
CA PRO A 37 -12.83 0.92 4.73
C PRO A 37 -13.65 0.18 5.80
N THR A 38 -13.20 -1.01 6.23
CA THR A 38 -13.92 -1.86 7.19
C THR A 38 -13.46 -1.63 8.62
N CYS A 39 -12.15 -1.74 8.89
CA CYS A 39 -11.61 -1.73 10.25
C CYS A 39 -10.77 -0.49 10.60
N ARG A 40 -10.67 0.47 9.66
CA ARG A 40 -9.87 1.72 9.78
C ARG A 40 -8.39 1.51 10.06
N HIS A 41 -7.87 0.30 9.89
CA HIS A 41 -6.44 0.04 10.00
C HIS A 41 -5.69 0.78 8.90
N LEU A 42 -4.62 1.48 9.28
CA LEU A 42 -3.77 2.24 8.36
C LEU A 42 -2.88 1.28 7.58
N THR A 43 -2.88 1.43 6.26
CA THR A 43 -2.07 0.63 5.34
C THR A 43 -1.23 1.54 4.47
N LEU A 44 0.03 1.21 4.27
CA LEU A 44 0.94 1.97 3.41
C LEU A 44 0.56 1.76 1.94
N LYS A 45 0.55 2.84 1.17
CA LYS A 45 0.41 2.84 -0.29
C LYS A 45 1.63 3.54 -0.86
N GLU A 46 2.61 2.76 -1.31
CA GLU A 46 3.80 3.33 -1.95
C GLU A 46 3.50 3.79 -3.38
N LYS A 47 4.36 4.68 -3.89
CA LYS A 47 4.30 5.12 -5.27
C LYS A 47 4.72 3.96 -6.20
N GLY A 48 3.96 3.75 -7.27
CA GLY A 48 4.21 2.65 -8.20
C GLY A 48 3.62 1.31 -7.77
N VAL A 49 2.79 1.30 -6.72
CA VAL A 49 2.00 0.13 -6.30
C VAL A 49 0.56 0.28 -6.82
N CYS A 50 -0.07 -0.83 -7.19
CA CYS A 50 -1.44 -0.78 -7.69
C CYS A 50 -2.39 -0.30 -6.59
N ASN A 51 -3.52 0.26 -7.03
CA ASN A 51 -4.53 0.81 -6.12
C ASN A 51 -5.30 -0.26 -5.32
N VAL A 52 -5.10 -1.54 -5.64
CA VAL A 52 -5.70 -2.66 -4.90
C VAL A 52 -4.79 -3.06 -3.75
N ILE A 53 -5.33 -2.98 -2.52
CA ILE A 53 -4.62 -3.17 -1.26
C ILE A 53 -5.36 -4.24 -0.43
N GLU A 54 -4.62 -5.08 0.30
CA GLU A 54 -5.14 -5.99 1.31
C GLU A 54 -4.98 -5.42 2.71
N CYS A 55 -5.99 -5.55 3.56
CA CYS A 55 -5.89 -5.11 4.94
C CYS A 55 -5.17 -6.18 5.76
N ALA A 56 -3.99 -5.86 6.28
CA ALA A 56 -3.25 -6.77 7.18
C ALA A 56 -4.02 -7.15 8.46
N LYS A 57 -5.04 -6.38 8.86
CA LYS A 57 -5.84 -6.63 10.07
C LYS A 57 -7.08 -7.48 9.82
N CYS A 58 -7.87 -7.18 8.78
CA CYS A 58 -9.16 -7.84 8.54
C CYS A 58 -9.24 -8.59 7.20
N GLY A 59 -8.15 -8.65 6.43
CA GLY A 59 -8.05 -9.41 5.18
C GLY A 59 -8.90 -8.90 4.02
N VAL A 60 -9.61 -7.78 4.19
CA VAL A 60 -10.43 -7.22 3.11
C VAL A 60 -9.51 -6.66 2.03
N TRP A 61 -9.85 -6.95 0.78
CA TRP A 61 -9.23 -6.32 -0.38
C TRP A 61 -10.07 -5.12 -0.79
N TRP A 62 -9.43 -3.99 -1.11
CA TRP A 62 -10.13 -2.85 -1.68
C TRP A 62 -9.27 -2.06 -2.66
N ASN A 63 -9.90 -1.43 -3.63
CA ASN A 63 -9.29 -0.40 -4.44
C ASN A 63 -9.39 0.94 -3.69
N TRP A 64 -8.27 1.54 -3.29
CA TRP A 64 -8.34 2.76 -2.48
C TRP A 64 -8.87 3.98 -3.24
N ARG A 65 -8.71 4.00 -4.58
CA ARG A 65 -9.18 5.12 -5.42
C ARG A 65 -10.70 5.07 -5.60
N THR A 66 -11.25 3.91 -5.93
CA THR A 66 -12.70 3.74 -6.15
C THR A 66 -13.47 3.37 -4.89
N ARG A 67 -12.76 2.97 -3.82
CA ARG A 67 -13.31 2.38 -2.59
C ARG A 67 -14.06 1.06 -2.78
N GLU A 68 -13.96 0.46 -3.96
CA GLU A 68 -14.56 -0.85 -4.25
C GLU A 68 -13.89 -1.95 -3.41
N GLN A 69 -14.69 -2.79 -2.77
CA GLN A 69 -14.22 -3.93 -1.96
C GLN A 69 -14.38 -5.25 -2.72
N GLY A 70 -13.66 -6.27 -2.28
CA GLY A 70 -13.71 -7.61 -2.87
C GLY A 70 -13.16 -8.68 -1.94
N HIS A 71 -13.50 -9.92 -2.25
CA HIS A 71 -13.04 -11.10 -1.51
C HIS A 71 -11.70 -11.65 -2.03
N SER A 72 -11.30 -11.23 -3.22
CA SER A 72 -10.06 -11.64 -3.89
C SER A 72 -9.34 -10.42 -4.46
N GLY A 73 -8.03 -10.36 -4.21
CA GLY A 73 -7.17 -9.36 -4.83
C GLY A 73 -7.10 -9.50 -6.35
N SER A 74 -7.20 -10.73 -6.89
CA SER A 74 -7.16 -10.98 -8.32
C SER A 74 -8.37 -10.36 -9.04
N ASP A 75 -9.58 -10.60 -8.52
CA ASP A 75 -10.83 -10.09 -9.09
C ASP A 75 -10.86 -8.56 -9.03
N LEU A 76 -10.46 -7.97 -7.90
CA LEU A 76 -10.38 -6.52 -7.76
C LEU A 76 -9.36 -5.91 -8.71
N LYS A 77 -8.16 -6.51 -8.86
CA LYS A 77 -7.16 -6.04 -9.82
C LYS A 77 -7.72 -6.14 -11.24
N GLN A 78 -8.48 -7.17 -11.59
CA GLN A 78 -9.09 -7.32 -12.91
C GLN A 78 -10.13 -6.21 -13.19
N ARG A 79 -11.06 -5.95 -12.26
CA ARG A 79 -12.03 -4.85 -12.38
C ARG A 79 -11.35 -3.48 -12.45
N ALA A 80 -10.30 -3.29 -11.67
CA ALA A 80 -9.49 -2.07 -11.69
C ALA A 80 -8.77 -1.87 -13.03
N ARG A 81 -8.32 -2.94 -13.70
CA ARG A 81 -7.75 -2.87 -15.06
C ARG A 81 -8.80 -2.44 -16.07
N MET A 82 -9.96 -3.09 -16.07
CA MET A 82 -11.05 -2.81 -17.02
C MET A 82 -11.56 -1.37 -16.89
N SER A 83 -11.55 -0.82 -15.66
CA SER A 83 -11.97 0.55 -15.40
C SER A 83 -10.85 1.59 -15.50
N GLY A 84 -9.61 1.18 -15.80
CA GLY A 84 -8.46 2.10 -15.85
C GLY A 84 -8.07 2.69 -14.48
N THR A 85 -8.47 2.05 -13.38
CA THR A 85 -8.24 2.52 -12.00
C THR A 85 -7.21 1.69 -11.23
N LEU A 86 -6.55 0.74 -11.89
CA LEU A 86 -5.50 -0.08 -11.28
C LEU A 86 -4.32 0.75 -10.77
N TRP A 87 -4.02 1.89 -11.39
CA TRP A 87 -2.89 2.75 -11.06
C TRP A 87 -3.34 4.20 -10.81
N GLU A 88 -2.57 4.96 -10.02
CA GLU A 88 -2.72 6.41 -10.03
C GLU A 88 -2.21 7.03 -11.33
N PRO A 89 -2.67 8.26 -11.67
CA PRO A 89 -2.17 8.98 -12.82
C PRO A 89 -0.63 9.06 -12.81
N GLY A 90 0.00 8.62 -13.89
CA GLY A 90 1.46 8.64 -14.05
C GLY A 90 2.23 7.51 -13.37
N GLU A 91 1.61 6.67 -12.54
CA GLU A 91 2.33 5.58 -11.86
C GLU A 91 2.70 4.42 -12.78
N LEU A 92 1.84 4.12 -13.76
CA LEU A 92 2.18 3.14 -14.80
C LEU A 92 3.40 3.61 -15.61
N ARG A 93 3.42 4.89 -16.00
CA ARG A 93 4.55 5.49 -16.70
C ARG A 93 5.81 5.48 -15.84
N TYR A 94 5.69 5.82 -14.56
CA TYR A 94 6.80 5.75 -13.60
C TYR A 94 7.41 4.34 -13.54
N GLN A 95 6.60 3.29 -13.46
CA GLN A 95 7.11 1.91 -13.49
C GLN A 95 7.78 1.54 -14.81
N GLN A 96 7.21 1.97 -15.95
CA GLN A 96 7.79 1.73 -17.27
C GLN A 96 9.14 2.42 -17.43
N GLU A 97 9.24 3.68 -17.00
CA GLU A 97 10.50 4.44 -17.00
C GLU A 97 11.53 3.83 -16.03
N LEU A 98 11.09 3.39 -14.86
CA LEU A 98 11.94 2.78 -13.84
C LEU A 98 12.54 1.47 -14.33
N GLU A 99 11.74 0.59 -14.96
CA GLU A 99 12.25 -0.63 -15.56
C GLU A 99 13.28 -0.35 -16.65
N ALA A 100 12.99 0.59 -17.55
CA ALA A 100 13.86 0.90 -18.69
C ALA A 100 15.20 1.51 -18.25
N ARG A 101 15.19 2.35 -17.21
CA ARG A 101 16.38 3.10 -16.76
C ARG A 101 17.15 2.39 -15.64
N ASN A 102 16.45 1.74 -14.73
CA ASN A 102 17.01 1.12 -13.54
C ASN A 102 16.29 -0.21 -13.20
N PRO A 103 16.57 -1.29 -13.95
CA PRO A 103 15.88 -2.56 -13.77
C PRO A 103 16.07 -3.17 -12.37
N LYS A 104 17.19 -2.89 -11.69
CA LYS A 104 17.42 -3.34 -10.30
C LYS A 104 16.45 -2.69 -9.31
N GLU A 105 16.22 -1.39 -9.45
CA GLU A 105 15.28 -0.66 -8.60
C GLU A 105 13.83 -1.05 -8.92
N PHE A 106 13.54 -1.35 -10.18
CA PHE A 106 12.26 -1.92 -10.57
C PHE A 106 12.02 -3.32 -9.97
N GLN A 107 13.02 -4.20 -9.97
CA GLN A 107 12.95 -5.51 -9.30
C GLN A 107 12.68 -5.35 -7.80
N ALA A 108 13.41 -4.45 -7.12
CA ALA A 108 13.20 -4.17 -5.71
C ALA A 108 11.80 -3.59 -5.42
N LEU A 109 11.27 -2.75 -6.32
CA LEU A 109 9.89 -2.26 -6.23
C LEU A 109 8.89 -3.42 -6.31
N LEU A 110 9.07 -4.37 -7.24
CA LEU A 110 8.19 -5.53 -7.35
C LEU A 110 8.26 -6.43 -6.11
N GLU A 111 9.46 -6.70 -5.59
CA GLU A 111 9.64 -7.51 -4.39
C GLU A 111 8.99 -6.88 -3.15
N ARG A 112 9.14 -5.56 -2.94
CA ARG A 112 8.43 -4.83 -1.87
C ARG A 112 6.91 -4.94 -2.00
N ASN A 113 6.42 -5.11 -3.22
CA ASN A 113 5.00 -5.30 -3.50
C ASN A 113 4.55 -6.76 -3.43
N GLY A 114 5.40 -7.67 -2.93
CA GLY A 114 5.12 -9.10 -2.87
C GLY A 114 5.08 -9.78 -4.24
N ILE A 115 5.54 -9.11 -5.29
CA ILE A 115 5.61 -9.64 -6.65
C ILE A 115 7.03 -10.15 -6.87
N LYS A 116 7.18 -11.47 -6.96
CA LYS A 116 8.46 -12.06 -7.40
C LYS A 116 8.73 -11.62 -8.83
N TYR A 117 9.90 -11.02 -9.07
CA TYR A 117 10.31 -10.66 -10.42
C TYR A 117 10.41 -11.92 -11.29
N ASP A 118 9.74 -11.87 -12.43
CA ASP A 118 9.85 -12.83 -13.52
C ASP A 118 10.39 -12.07 -14.73
N PRO A 119 11.41 -12.55 -15.45
CA PRO A 119 11.82 -11.97 -16.73
C PRO A 119 10.67 -11.85 -17.75
N ASN A 120 9.62 -12.67 -17.60
CA ASN A 120 8.37 -12.62 -18.37
C ASN A 120 7.25 -11.87 -17.63
N TYR A 121 7.56 -11.10 -16.60
CA TYR A 121 6.58 -10.35 -15.82
C TYR A 121 5.80 -9.41 -16.74
N ILE A 122 4.52 -9.71 -16.91
CA ILE A 122 3.60 -8.86 -17.66
C ILE A 122 2.97 -7.87 -16.66
N ARG A 123 3.39 -6.60 -16.75
CA ARG A 123 2.77 -5.49 -16.02
C ARG A 123 1.27 -5.46 -16.29
N GLY A 124 0.48 -5.56 -15.22
CA GLY A 124 -0.98 -5.57 -15.36
C GLY A 124 -1.50 -6.77 -16.17
N GLY A 125 -0.71 -7.82 -16.40
CA GLY A 125 -1.13 -9.00 -17.12
C GLY A 125 -2.21 -9.79 -16.37
N TRP A 126 -2.95 -10.60 -17.13
CA TRP A 126 -3.92 -11.59 -16.67
C TRP A 126 -3.23 -12.85 -16.09
N GLY A 127 -2.02 -12.70 -15.56
CA GLY A 127 -1.21 -13.81 -15.09
C GLY A 127 -1.66 -14.26 -13.72
N ASN A 128 -1.98 -15.55 -13.60
CA ASN A 128 -2.26 -16.26 -12.36
C ASN A 128 -1.19 -15.93 -11.29
N GLN A 129 -1.51 -15.03 -10.36
CA GLN A 129 -0.89 -14.92 -9.05
C GLN A 129 -1.86 -15.51 -8.05
#